data_AF-A0A970K4K0-F1
#
_entry.id   AF-A0A970K4K0-F1
#
_cell.length_a   1.000
_cell.length_b   1.000
_cell.length_c   1.000
_cell.angle_alpha   90.00
_cell.angle_beta   90.00
_cell.angle_gamma   90.00
#
_symmetry.space_group_name_H-M   'P 1'
#
loop_
_entity.id
_entity.type
_entity.pdbx_description
1 polymer ?
#
loop_
_entity_poly.entity_id
_entity_poly.type
_entity_poly.pdbx_seq_one_letter_code
_entity_poly.pdbx_strand_id
1 'polypeptide(L)'
;MNEKDLEEAFAEFDAFLEVLRPFFATPRALVPNPKRLYEMRAAFDAISEIVLEVTPDAEIECEIHEIGDGSAAIRVSTTELEVTDIRHFYNAVRFADNFEIYPTFDGKICMDIMFEAVFHCVPL
;
A
#
# COMPACT_ATOMS: atom_id res chain seq x y z
N MET A 1 31.09 -8.12 -8.37
CA MET A 1 30.86 -8.97 -7.19
C MET A 1 31.07 -10.40 -7.65
N ASN A 2 31.98 -11.14 -7.02
CA ASN A 2 32.25 -12.52 -7.41
C ASN A 2 31.19 -13.45 -6.77
N GLU A 3 31.13 -14.71 -7.22
CA GLU A 3 30.13 -15.70 -6.76
C GLU A 3 30.19 -15.93 -5.24
N LYS A 4 31.39 -15.90 -4.67
CA LYS A 4 31.59 -16.06 -3.22
C LYS A 4 31.07 -14.87 -2.42
N ASP A 5 31.25 -13.65 -2.93
CA ASP A 5 30.72 -12.44 -2.30
C ASP A 5 29.17 -12.47 -2.27
N LEU A 6 28.54 -13.07 -3.29
CA LEU A 6 27.09 -13.27 -3.35
C LEU A 6 26.62 -14.31 -2.34
N GLU A 7 27.31 -15.45 -2.25
CA GLU A 7 27.01 -16.50 -1.27
C GLU A 7 27.09 -15.99 0.17
N GLU A 8 28.13 -15.21 0.49
CA GLU A 8 28.28 -14.60 1.82
C GLU A 8 27.16 -13.60 2.12
N ALA A 9 26.78 -12.76 1.15
CA ALA A 9 25.68 -11.81 1.31
C ALA A 9 24.31 -12.50 1.49
N PHE A 10 24.04 -13.58 0.76
CA PHE A 10 22.80 -14.35 0.95
C PHE A 10 22.77 -15.06 2.30
N ALA A 11 23.90 -15.60 2.77
CA ALA A 11 23.98 -16.22 4.08
C ALA A 11 23.73 -15.20 5.22
N GLU A 12 24.22 -13.97 5.09
CA GLU A 12 23.92 -12.88 6.03
C GLU A 12 22.44 -12.51 6.02
N PHE A 13 21.85 -12.40 4.83
CA PHE A 13 20.43 -12.12 4.67
C PHE A 13 19.54 -13.22 5.27
N ASP A 14 19.86 -14.50 5.02
CA ASP A 14 19.14 -15.63 5.60
C ASP A 14 19.23 -15.60 7.14
N ALA A 15 20.42 -15.34 7.70
CA ALA A 15 20.59 -15.22 9.15
C ALA A 15 19.74 -14.07 9.73
N PHE A 16 19.62 -12.95 9.02
CA PHE A 16 18.74 -11.84 9.40
C PHE A 16 17.26 -12.25 9.37
N LEU A 17 16.82 -12.96 8.34
CA LEU A 17 15.45 -13.47 8.25
C LEU A 17 15.12 -14.45 9.39
N GLU A 18 16.07 -15.29 9.80
CA GLU A 18 15.91 -16.18 10.96
C GLU A 18 15.70 -15.41 12.27
N VAL A 19 16.38 -14.27 12.45
CA VAL A 19 16.17 -13.38 13.61
C VAL A 19 14.77 -12.76 13.60
N LEU A 20 14.23 -12.42 12.41
CA LEU A 20 12.90 -11.83 12.28
C LEU A 20 11.76 -12.85 12.35
N ARG A 21 12.01 -14.12 12.02
CA ARG A 21 10.99 -15.17 11.94
C ARG A 21 10.08 -15.26 13.19
N PRO A 22 10.57 -15.19 14.44
CA PRO A 22 9.71 -15.20 15.63
C PRO A 22 8.76 -13.99 15.72
N PHE A 23 9.19 -12.82 15.24
CA PHE A 23 8.37 -11.60 15.28
C PHE A 23 7.17 -11.68 14.34
N PHE A 24 7.33 -12.34 13.19
CA PHE A 24 6.25 -12.61 12.24
C PHE A 24 5.40 -13.82 12.61
N ALA A 25 5.97 -14.80 13.32
CA ALA A 25 5.24 -15.99 13.78
C ALA A 25 4.29 -15.71 14.94
N THR A 26 4.44 -14.57 15.64
CA THR A 26 3.58 -14.19 16.76
C THR A 26 2.22 -13.74 16.23
N PRO A 27 1.11 -14.44 16.56
CA PRO A 27 -0.22 -14.01 16.15
C PRO A 27 -0.56 -12.62 16.68
N ARG A 28 -1.19 -11.79 15.86
CA ARG A 28 -1.60 -10.43 16.22
C ARG A 28 -3.07 -10.22 15.93
N ALA A 29 -3.74 -9.44 16.77
CA ALA A 29 -5.04 -8.88 16.45
C ALA A 29 -4.86 -7.49 15.82
N LEU A 30 -5.67 -7.23 14.79
CA LEU A 30 -5.79 -5.92 14.15
C LEU A 30 -6.98 -5.19 14.77
N VAL A 31 -6.70 -4.14 15.55
CA VAL A 31 -7.73 -3.29 16.16
C VAL A 31 -7.88 -2.04 15.29
N PRO A 32 -9.05 -1.76 14.69
CA PRO A 32 -9.22 -0.59 13.83
C PRO A 32 -8.90 0.72 14.55
N ASN A 33 -8.17 1.61 13.88
CA ASN A 33 -8.02 3.01 14.27
C ASN A 33 -9.14 3.81 13.58
N PRO A 34 -10.20 4.24 14.30
CA PRO A 34 -11.39 4.80 13.66
C PRO A 34 -11.12 6.07 12.85
N LYS A 35 -10.17 6.89 13.31
CA LYS A 35 -9.80 8.13 12.61
C LYS A 35 -9.13 7.79 11.27
N ARG A 36 -8.12 6.91 11.29
CA ARG A 36 -7.38 6.52 10.08
C ARG A 36 -8.25 5.76 9.09
N LEU A 37 -9.13 4.90 9.59
CA LEU A 37 -10.10 4.20 8.75
C LEU A 37 -11.06 5.18 8.06
N TYR A 38 -11.49 6.23 8.75
CA TYR A 38 -12.31 7.29 8.15
C TYR A 38 -11.54 8.08 7.09
N GLU A 39 -10.29 8.45 7.36
CA GLU A 39 -9.43 9.16 6.39
C GLU A 39 -9.19 8.32 5.13
N MET A 40 -8.85 7.04 5.28
CA MET A 40 -8.70 6.11 4.16
C MET A 40 -10.01 5.94 3.39
N ARG A 41 -11.14 5.82 4.08
CA ARG A 41 -12.45 5.71 3.43
C ARG A 41 -12.79 6.95 2.61
N ALA A 42 -12.57 8.14 3.17
CA ALA A 42 -12.79 9.40 2.46
C ALA A 42 -11.88 9.53 1.23
N ALA A 43 -10.63 9.09 1.33
CA ALA A 43 -9.71 9.04 0.21
C ALA A 43 -10.17 8.06 -0.89
N PHE A 44 -10.63 6.86 -0.50
CA PHE A 44 -11.15 5.86 -1.43
C PHE A 44 -12.35 6.39 -2.22
N ASP A 45 -13.33 6.98 -1.51
CA ASP A 45 -14.53 7.50 -2.16
C ASP A 45 -14.17 8.62 -3.15
N ALA A 46 -13.27 9.55 -2.75
CA ALA A 46 -12.84 10.66 -3.60
C ALA A 46 -11.98 10.23 -4.81
N ILE A 47 -11.04 9.30 -4.62
CA ILE A 47 -10.24 8.77 -5.73
C ILE A 47 -11.08 7.95 -6.70
N SER A 48 -12.03 7.18 -6.18
CA SER A 48 -12.96 6.42 -7.04
C SER A 48 -13.75 7.36 -7.94
N GLU A 49 -14.26 8.47 -7.41
CA GLU A 49 -14.97 9.48 -8.20
C GLU A 49 -14.07 10.06 -9.30
N ILE A 50 -12.86 10.51 -8.96
CA ILE A 50 -11.92 11.13 -9.91
C ILE A 50 -11.50 10.16 -11.01
N VAL A 51 -11.11 8.93 -10.64
CA VAL A 51 -10.56 7.96 -11.58
C VAL A 51 -11.65 7.42 -12.50
N LEU A 52 -12.81 7.06 -11.96
CA LEU A 52 -13.90 6.45 -12.75
C LEU A 52 -14.59 7.46 -13.68
N GLU A 53 -14.43 8.77 -13.46
CA GLU A 53 -14.86 9.80 -14.42
C GLU A 53 -14.04 9.74 -15.72
N VAL A 54 -12.74 9.45 -15.62
CA VAL A 54 -11.80 9.40 -16.76
C VAL A 54 -11.69 8.00 -17.36
N THR A 55 -11.54 6.99 -16.50
CA THR A 55 -11.31 5.60 -16.89
C THR A 55 -12.32 4.69 -16.17
N PRO A 56 -13.54 4.54 -16.72
CA PRO A 56 -14.63 3.82 -16.05
C PRO A 56 -14.37 2.33 -15.78
N ASP A 57 -13.38 1.74 -16.44
CA ASP A 57 -12.94 0.35 -16.30
C ASP A 57 -11.73 0.19 -15.34
N ALA A 58 -11.30 1.26 -14.67
CA ALA A 58 -10.26 1.17 -13.66
C ALA A 58 -10.67 0.23 -12.50
N GLU A 59 -9.73 -0.61 -12.08
CA GLU A 59 -9.88 -1.51 -10.94
C GLU A 59 -9.37 -0.78 -9.69
N ILE A 60 -10.22 -0.63 -8.66
CA ILE A 60 -9.87 0.07 -7.43
C ILE A 60 -10.11 -0.85 -6.24
N GLU A 61 -9.07 -1.14 -5.48
CA GLU A 61 -9.08 -2.10 -4.38
C GLU A 61 -8.50 -1.49 -3.10
N CYS A 62 -8.94 -2.02 -1.95
CA CYS A 62 -8.37 -1.71 -0.65
C CYS A 62 -7.64 -2.95 -0.14
N GLU A 63 -6.34 -2.82 0.10
CA GLU A 63 -5.50 -3.91 0.59
C GLU A 63 -4.98 -3.58 1.98
N ILE A 64 -5.07 -4.54 2.91
CA ILE A 64 -4.32 -4.47 4.18
C ILE A 64 -2.96 -5.09 3.91
N HIS A 65 -1.90 -4.43 4.36
CA HIS A 65 -0.54 -4.88 4.09
C HIS A 65 -0.29 -6.28 4.69
N GLU A 66 0.30 -7.18 3.89
CA GLU A 66 0.44 -8.60 4.23
C GLU A 66 1.31 -8.87 5.47
N ILE A 67 2.21 -7.93 5.78
CA ILE A 67 3.10 -8.01 6.94
C ILE A 67 2.33 -7.81 8.27
N GLY A 68 1.06 -7.39 8.21
CA GLY A 68 0.22 -7.24 9.40
C GLY A 68 0.79 -6.21 10.38
N ASP A 69 1.36 -5.13 9.84
CA ASP A 69 1.87 -3.96 10.56
C ASP A 69 0.76 -2.91 10.80
N GLY A 70 -0.42 -3.14 10.25
CA GLY A 70 -1.60 -2.30 10.41
C GLY A 70 -1.70 -1.20 9.36
N SER A 71 -0.81 -1.22 8.38
CA SER A 71 -0.86 -0.37 7.20
C SER A 71 -1.88 -0.91 6.19
N ALA A 72 -2.45 -0.03 5.38
CA ALA A 72 -3.33 -0.37 4.29
C ALA A 72 -3.10 0.56 3.10
N ALA A 73 -3.49 0.13 1.91
CA ALA A 73 -3.36 0.91 0.69
C ALA A 73 -4.66 0.88 -0.11
N ILE A 74 -4.90 1.97 -0.84
CA ILE A 74 -5.86 2.00 -1.96
C ILE A 74 -5.04 1.80 -3.22
N ARG A 75 -5.32 0.72 -3.94
CA ARG A 75 -4.68 0.39 -5.21
C ARG A 75 -5.62 0.75 -6.35
N VAL A 76 -5.12 1.51 -7.31
CA VAL A 76 -5.81 1.81 -8.57
C VAL A 76 -5.02 1.21 -9.71
N SER A 77 -5.62 0.31 -10.47
CA SER A 77 -5.05 -0.29 -11.68
C SER A 77 -5.85 0.17 -12.90
N THR A 78 -5.20 0.90 -13.81
CA THR A 78 -5.86 1.55 -14.96
C THR A 78 -4.96 1.55 -16.19
N THR A 79 -5.49 1.82 -17.38
CA THR A 79 -4.69 1.99 -18.60
C THR A 79 -4.27 3.45 -18.83
N GLU A 80 -4.99 4.39 -18.21
CA GLU A 80 -4.77 5.83 -18.31
C GLU A 80 -5.05 6.49 -16.97
N LEU A 81 -4.27 7.53 -16.64
CA LEU A 81 -4.47 8.33 -15.44
C LEU A 81 -4.29 9.81 -15.81
N GLU A 82 -5.34 10.59 -15.62
CA GLU A 82 -5.36 12.03 -15.90
C GLU A 82 -5.76 12.79 -14.64
N VAL A 83 -5.03 13.86 -14.33
CA VAL A 83 -5.39 14.79 -13.23
C VAL A 83 -5.82 16.12 -13.84
N THR A 84 -7.13 16.29 -13.99
CA THR A 84 -7.74 17.50 -14.57
C THR A 84 -8.03 18.57 -13.51
N ASP A 85 -8.38 18.17 -12.28
CA ASP A 85 -8.54 19.05 -11.12
C ASP A 85 -7.54 18.68 -10.01
N ILE A 86 -6.43 19.42 -9.96
CA ILE A 86 -5.37 19.21 -8.97
C ILE A 86 -5.83 19.43 -7.52
N ARG A 87 -6.84 20.27 -7.27
CA ARG A 87 -7.34 20.52 -5.92
C ARG A 87 -8.19 19.35 -5.45
N HIS A 88 -9.00 18.80 -6.35
CA HIS A 88 -9.79 17.61 -6.05
C HIS A 88 -8.86 16.42 -5.78
N PHE A 89 -7.87 16.21 -6.63
CA PHE A 89 -6.85 15.18 -6.42
C PHE A 89 -6.10 15.36 -5.09
N TYR A 90 -5.61 16.57 -4.79
CA TYR A 90 -4.97 16.86 -3.50
C TYR A 90 -5.87 16.50 -2.32
N ASN A 91 -7.14 16.89 -2.35
CA ASN A 91 -8.07 16.60 -1.26
C ASN A 91 -8.30 15.10 -1.06
N ALA A 92 -8.20 14.31 -2.12
CA ALA A 92 -8.33 12.87 -2.09
C ALA A 92 -7.09 12.18 -1.48
N VAL A 93 -5.88 12.70 -1.73
CA VAL A 93 -4.63 12.07 -1.26
C VAL A 93 -3.99 12.73 -0.03
N ARG A 94 -4.44 13.90 0.42
CA ARG A 94 -3.78 14.69 1.49
C ARG A 94 -3.62 13.99 2.85
N PHE A 95 -4.37 12.92 3.10
CA PHE A 95 -4.29 12.15 4.34
C PHE A 95 -3.47 10.86 4.20
N ALA A 96 -3.06 10.53 2.99
CA ALA A 96 -2.13 9.45 2.73
C ALA A 96 -0.74 9.83 3.26
N ASP A 97 -0.01 8.84 3.75
CA ASP A 97 1.37 9.03 4.19
C ASP A 97 2.33 8.98 3.01
N ASN A 98 1.96 8.24 1.97
CA ASN A 98 2.69 8.12 0.72
C ASN A 98 1.73 7.81 -0.42
N PHE A 99 2.14 8.12 -1.65
CA PHE A 99 1.53 7.53 -2.83
C PHE A 99 2.59 7.31 -3.90
N GLU A 100 2.41 6.24 -4.68
CA GLU A 100 3.34 5.84 -5.72
C GLU A 100 2.56 5.59 -7.01
N ILE A 101 3.20 5.90 -8.15
CA ILE A 101 2.64 5.64 -9.48
C ILE A 101 3.72 4.93 -10.28
N TYR A 102 3.40 3.76 -10.81
CA TYR A 102 4.34 2.94 -11.56
C TYR A 102 3.64 2.14 -12.66
N PRO A 103 4.31 1.86 -13.79
CA PRO A 103 3.78 0.95 -14.80
C PRO A 103 3.90 -0.50 -14.36
N THR A 104 2.97 -1.34 -14.78
CA THR A 104 2.97 -2.79 -14.55
C THR A 104 3.27 -3.55 -15.85
N PHE A 105 3.75 -4.80 -15.73
CA PHE A 105 4.19 -5.60 -16.87
C PHE A 105 3.06 -5.99 -17.85
N ASP A 106 1.81 -5.93 -17.41
CA ASP A 106 0.61 -6.16 -18.21
C ASP A 106 0.17 -4.91 -19.01
N GLY A 107 0.95 -3.83 -18.95
CA GLY A 107 0.68 -2.59 -19.68
C GLY A 107 -0.32 -1.66 -19.00
N LYS A 108 -0.70 -1.93 -17.74
CA LYS A 108 -1.45 -1.00 -16.90
C LYS A 108 -0.50 -0.02 -16.17
N ILE A 109 -1.11 0.99 -15.56
CA ILE A 109 -0.55 1.91 -14.59
C ILE A 109 -1.17 1.54 -13.24
N CYS A 110 -0.33 1.39 -12.23
CA CYS A 110 -0.76 1.22 -10.86
C CYS A 110 -0.50 2.53 -10.10
N MET A 111 -1.47 2.95 -9.29
CA MET A 111 -1.30 3.99 -8.27
C MET A 111 -1.66 3.40 -6.90
N ASP A 112 -0.69 3.34 -6.01
CA ASP A 112 -0.88 2.90 -4.63
C ASP A 112 -0.89 4.13 -3.71
N ILE A 113 -1.95 4.28 -2.92
CA ILE A 113 -2.11 5.37 -1.94
C ILE A 113 -2.11 4.75 -0.54
N MET A 114 -1.08 5.04 0.23
CA MET A 114 -0.74 4.30 1.44
C MET A 114 -1.16 5.05 2.70
N PHE A 115 -1.69 4.28 3.65
CA PHE A 115 -2.11 4.74 4.97
C PHE A 115 -1.46 3.87 6.03
N GLU A 116 -0.59 4.47 6.83
CA GLU A 116 -0.03 3.85 8.03
C GLU A 116 -1.04 3.88 9.19
N ALA A 117 -0.89 2.93 10.12
CA ALA A 117 -1.63 2.86 11.38
C ALA A 117 -3.17 2.88 11.23
N VAL A 118 -3.69 2.32 10.12
CA VAL A 118 -5.13 2.09 9.91
C VAL A 118 -5.65 1.07 10.94
N PHE A 119 -4.80 0.12 11.31
CA PHE A 119 -5.03 -0.81 12.42
C PHE A 119 -3.90 -0.72 13.43
N HIS A 120 -4.23 -0.86 14.71
CA HIS A 120 -3.27 -1.13 15.76
C HIS A 120 -3.03 -2.62 15.86
N CYS A 121 -1.78 -3.02 15.69
CA CYS A 121 -1.36 -4.41 15.84
C CYS A 121 -1.04 -4.71 17.30
N VAL A 122 -1.86 -5.54 17.93
CA VAL A 122 -1.66 -5.97 19.31
C VAL A 122 -1.31 -7.46 19.35
N PRO A 123 -0.31 -7.88 20.14
CA PRO A 123 -0.03 -9.30 20.35
C PRO A 123 -1.27 -10.01 20.91
N LEU A 124 -1.53 -11.23 20.41
CA LEU A 124 -2.54 -12.13 20.98
C LEU A 124 -2.04 -12.85 22.24
#